data_AF-A0A2G3ECY3-F1
#
_entry.id   AF-A0A2G3ECY3-F1
#
_cell.length_a   1.000
_cell.length_b   1.000
_cell.length_c   1.000
_cell.angle_alpha   90.00
_cell.angle_beta   90.00
_cell.angle_gamma   90.00
#
_symmetry.space_group_name_H-M   'P 1'
#
loop_
_entity.id
_entity.type
_entity.pdbx_description
1 polymer ?
#
loop_
_entity_poly.entity_id
_entity_poly.type
_entity_poly.pdbx_seq_one_letter_code
_entity_poly.pdbx_strand_id
1 'polypeptide(L)'
;MGNKYNDSEMESVKKSWAGERAKLAQMTGKEKADYIFTYYKIHILLILGILIAVGWFIHHAMTYVDYEFFGMVINGESVNQDREQEITEYLGMTGHEAADLSAGLTTDEDVAGGYGTRLSVLVMAGQLDFAFTDEEGVKYLTNYGIITEDNQPIDISDSPIHEYFGLDDNIKYLVWAGLSGNRQYLDSMMQMMDDIESGKIK
;
A
#
# COMPACT_ATOMS: atom_id res chain seq x y z
N MET A 1 52.83 35.52 24.21
CA MET A 1 52.18 36.78 23.81
C MET A 1 51.06 36.44 22.86
N GLY A 2 49.81 36.40 23.36
CA GLY A 2 48.64 36.11 22.54
C GLY A 2 48.09 37.40 21.96
N ASN A 3 48.10 37.51 20.63
CA ASN A 3 47.42 38.61 19.95
C ASN A 3 45.91 38.40 20.06
N LYS A 4 45.29 39.21 20.92
CA LYS A 4 43.85 39.40 20.95
C LYS A 4 43.44 40.04 19.62
N TYR A 5 42.63 39.35 18.85
CA TYR A 5 41.90 39.96 17.75
C TYR A 5 40.98 41.03 18.36
N ASN A 6 41.23 42.28 17.96
CA ASN A 6 40.51 43.45 18.44
C ASN A 6 39.18 43.56 17.68
N ASP A 7 38.09 43.20 18.36
CA ASP A 7 36.72 43.20 17.85
C ASP A 7 36.04 44.54 18.17
N SER A 8 36.55 45.64 17.62
CA SER A 8 36.01 47.00 17.90
C SER A 8 35.51 47.78 16.70
N GLU A 9 35.44 47.19 15.50
CA GLU A 9 34.91 47.89 14.31
C GLU A 9 33.80 47.15 13.54
N MET A 10 33.05 46.23 14.17
CA MET A 10 31.93 45.55 13.49
C MET A 10 30.59 45.54 14.23
N GLU A 11 30.39 46.40 15.24
CA GLU A 11 29.06 46.51 15.89
C GLU A 11 28.05 47.40 15.14
N SER A 12 28.42 48.10 14.07
CA SER A 12 27.51 49.04 13.38
C SER A 12 27.29 48.79 11.90
N VAL A 13 27.85 47.72 11.32
CA VAL A 13 27.44 47.31 9.99
C VAL A 13 26.03 46.74 10.14
N LYS A 14 25.02 47.57 9.81
CA LYS A 14 23.65 47.14 9.54
C LYS A 14 23.74 45.72 8.97
N LYS A 15 23.15 44.73 9.67
CA LYS A 15 22.86 43.40 9.14
C LYS A 15 21.98 43.57 7.90
N SER A 16 22.61 44.04 6.84
CA SER A 16 22.04 44.31 5.54
C SER A 16 22.62 43.24 4.65
N TRP A 17 21.75 42.66 3.85
CA TRP A 17 22.10 41.58 2.95
C TRP A 17 23.26 41.96 2.01
N ALA A 18 23.41 43.24 1.68
CA ALA A 18 24.53 43.78 0.90
C ALA A 18 25.89 43.70 1.64
N GLY A 19 25.92 43.98 2.95
CA GLY A 19 27.13 43.91 3.76
C GLY A 19 27.62 42.48 4.00
N GLU A 20 26.70 41.54 4.27
CA GLU A 20 27.03 40.12 4.39
C GLU A 20 27.55 39.54 3.08
N ARG A 21 26.94 39.89 1.93
CA ARG A 21 27.44 39.46 0.61
C ARG A 21 28.83 40.00 0.30
N ALA A 22 29.10 41.26 0.61
CA ALA A 22 30.43 41.86 0.40
C ALA A 22 31.50 41.17 1.25
N LYS A 23 31.19 40.85 2.51
CA LYS A 23 32.08 40.11 3.42
C LYS A 23 32.37 38.69 2.93
N LEU A 24 31.34 37.97 2.45
CA LEU A 24 31.48 36.63 1.87
C LEU A 24 32.24 36.62 0.53
N ALA A 25 32.22 37.72 -0.23
CA ALA A 25 32.92 37.83 -1.52
C ALA A 25 34.43 38.01 -1.36
N GLN A 26 34.89 38.50 -0.21
CA GLN A 26 36.31 38.73 0.09
C GLN A 26 37.02 37.52 0.74
N MET A 27 36.28 36.47 1.11
CA MET A 27 36.82 35.26 1.74
C MET A 27 37.35 34.26 0.71
N THR A 28 38.42 33.54 1.05
CA THR A 28 38.83 32.36 0.30
C THR A 28 37.82 31.22 0.48
N GLY A 29 37.77 30.26 -0.44
CA GLY A 29 36.78 29.17 -0.39
C GLY A 29 36.79 28.36 0.91
N LYS A 30 37.96 28.23 1.55
CA LYS A 30 38.13 27.50 2.83
C LYS A 30 37.59 28.31 4.01
N GLU A 31 37.89 29.61 4.08
CA GLU A 31 37.37 30.52 5.11
C GLU A 31 35.86 30.69 4.99
N LYS A 32 35.34 30.68 3.76
CA LYS A 32 33.91 30.76 3.48
C LYS A 32 33.16 29.53 3.98
N ALA A 33 33.70 28.33 3.77
CA ALA A 33 33.13 27.09 4.27
C ALA A 33 33.13 27.05 5.81
N ASP A 34 34.23 27.46 6.45
CA ASP A 34 34.36 27.50 7.90
C ASP A 34 33.43 28.53 8.56
N TYR A 35 33.30 29.71 7.96
CA TYR A 35 32.32 30.73 8.35
C TYR A 35 30.87 30.20 8.25
N ILE A 36 30.53 29.53 7.13
CA ILE A 36 29.21 28.94 6.93
C ILE A 36 28.93 27.87 7.99
N PHE A 37 29.88 26.97 8.27
CA PHE A 37 29.71 25.95 9.29
C PHE A 37 29.58 26.53 10.69
N THR A 38 30.38 27.54 11.03
CA THR A 38 30.39 28.13 12.38
C THR A 38 29.07 28.83 12.69
N TYR A 39 28.54 29.62 11.76
CA TYR A 39 27.36 30.46 11.99
C TYR A 39 26.04 29.84 11.52
N TYR A 40 26.06 28.99 10.48
CA TYR A 40 24.85 28.44 9.86
C TYR A 40 24.64 26.94 10.11
N LYS A 41 25.48 26.22 10.87
CA LYS A 41 25.28 24.77 11.14
C LYS A 41 23.85 24.37 11.54
N ILE A 42 23.20 25.14 12.41
CA ILE A 42 21.82 24.85 12.85
C ILE A 42 20.82 25.12 11.72
N HIS A 43 21.03 26.19 10.94
CA HIS A 43 20.18 26.51 9.79
C HIS A 43 20.32 25.46 8.68
N ILE A 44 21.54 24.96 8.44
CA ILE A 44 21.84 23.86 7.52
C ILE A 44 21.11 22.58 7.96
N LEU A 45 21.19 22.22 9.25
CA LEU A 45 20.46 21.07 9.79
C LEU A 45 18.94 21.23 9.68
N LEU A 46 18.42 22.45 9.92
CA LEU A 46 17.00 22.74 9.81
C LEU A 46 16.51 22.63 8.36
N ILE A 47 17.26 23.18 7.40
CA ILE A 47 16.95 23.06 5.97
C ILE A 47 17.01 21.60 5.52
N LEU A 48 18.03 20.85 5.94
CA LEU A 48 18.12 19.41 5.67
C LEU A 48 16.93 18.64 6.25
N GLY A 49 16.52 18.96 7.48
CA GLY A 49 15.33 18.37 8.10
C GLY A 49 14.06 18.65 7.31
N ILE A 50 13.88 19.89 6.81
CA ILE A 50 12.75 20.25 5.94
C ILE A 50 12.81 19.45 4.63
N LEU A 51 13.97 19.35 3.99
CA LEU A 51 14.13 18.61 2.74
C LEU A 51 13.81 17.11 2.92
N ILE A 52 14.22 16.52 4.04
CA ILE A 52 13.88 15.13 4.38
C ILE A 52 12.38 14.99 4.60
N ALA A 53 11.75 15.90 5.35
CA ALA A 53 10.31 15.85 5.61
C ALA A 53 9.49 16.01 4.32
N VAL A 54 9.88 16.94 3.44
CA VAL A 54 9.25 17.13 2.12
C VAL A 54 9.46 15.90 1.25
N GLY A 55 10.67 15.36 1.21
CA GLY A 55 10.98 14.13 0.46
C GLY A 55 10.15 12.94 0.95
N TRP A 56 10.01 12.77 2.27
CA TRP A 56 9.16 11.74 2.87
C TRP A 56 7.69 11.95 2.54
N PHE A 57 7.18 13.18 2.60
CA PHE A 57 5.78 13.48 2.27
C PHE A 57 5.48 13.21 0.79
N ILE A 58 6.36 13.62 -0.12
CA ILE A 58 6.21 13.34 -1.56
C ILE A 58 6.27 11.83 -1.79
N HIS A 59 7.24 11.13 -1.21
CA HIS A 59 7.33 9.68 -1.33
C HIS A 59 6.04 9.01 -0.84
N HIS A 60 5.58 9.33 0.37
CA HIS A 60 4.37 8.76 0.94
C HIS A 60 3.13 9.07 0.09
N ALA A 61 2.96 10.31 -0.37
CA ALA A 61 1.85 10.69 -1.23
C ALA A 61 1.88 9.98 -2.59
N MET A 62 3.06 9.61 -3.11
CA MET A 62 3.16 8.85 -4.36
C MET A 62 3.02 7.34 -4.19
N THR A 63 3.41 6.79 -3.03
CA THR A 63 3.45 5.34 -2.80
C THR A 63 2.31 4.83 -1.92
N TYR A 64 1.37 5.69 -1.51
CA TYR A 64 0.19 5.25 -0.78
C TYR A 64 -0.69 4.40 -1.71
N VAL A 65 -1.28 3.36 -1.14
CA VAL A 65 -2.21 2.46 -1.81
C VAL A 65 -3.48 2.43 -0.98
N ASP A 66 -4.61 2.63 -1.64
CA ASP A 66 -5.96 2.53 -1.08
C ASP A 66 -6.62 1.28 -1.66
N TYR A 67 -6.83 0.28 -0.82
CA TYR A 67 -7.43 -0.97 -1.26
C TYR A 67 -8.95 -0.81 -1.29
N GLU A 68 -9.54 -0.91 -2.48
CA GLU A 68 -10.97 -0.70 -2.70
C GLU A 68 -11.73 -1.98 -3.07
N PHE A 69 -11.01 -3.08 -3.32
CA PHE A 69 -11.59 -4.36 -3.68
C PHE A 69 -10.82 -5.50 -3.02
N PHE A 70 -11.50 -6.36 -2.26
CA PHE A 70 -10.85 -7.37 -1.44
C PHE A 70 -11.25 -8.80 -1.81
N GLY A 71 -10.27 -9.56 -2.27
CA GLY A 71 -10.33 -10.99 -2.51
C GLY A 71 -9.63 -11.80 -1.42
N MET A 72 -10.15 -13.00 -1.15
CA MET A 72 -9.51 -13.93 -0.22
C MET A 72 -9.42 -15.35 -0.76
N VAL A 73 -8.35 -16.05 -0.39
CA VAL A 73 -8.26 -17.50 -0.45
C VAL A 73 -8.39 -18.02 0.98
N ILE A 74 -9.53 -18.63 1.28
CA ILE A 74 -9.90 -19.17 2.60
C ILE A 74 -9.57 -20.65 2.63
N ASN A 75 -8.86 -21.07 3.67
CA ASN A 75 -8.32 -22.42 3.86
C ASN A 75 -7.33 -22.85 2.76
N GLY A 76 -6.73 -21.87 2.07
CA GLY A 76 -5.58 -22.08 1.19
C GLY A 76 -4.33 -21.45 1.81
N GLU A 77 -3.19 -22.08 1.61
CA GLU A 77 -1.88 -21.60 2.06
C GLU A 77 -1.26 -20.61 1.09
N SER A 78 -1.60 -20.70 -0.19
CA SER A 78 -0.96 -19.93 -1.24
C SER A 78 -1.93 -19.26 -2.23
N VAL A 79 -1.47 -18.15 -2.79
CA VAL A 79 -2.07 -17.49 -3.95
C VAL A 79 -0.95 -16.81 -4.72
N ASN A 80 -1.08 -16.75 -6.04
CA ASN A 80 -0.11 -16.04 -6.87
C ASN A 80 -0.25 -14.52 -6.67
N GLN A 81 0.64 -13.92 -5.89
CA GLN A 81 0.63 -12.49 -5.59
C GLN A 81 0.87 -11.60 -6.81
N ASP A 82 1.48 -12.12 -7.88
CA ASP A 82 1.62 -11.37 -9.14
C ASP A 82 0.24 -11.06 -9.76
N ARG A 83 -0.81 -11.81 -9.38
CA ARG A 83 -2.18 -11.59 -9.86
C ARG A 83 -2.85 -10.37 -9.23
N GLU A 84 -2.40 -9.87 -8.09
CA GLU A 84 -2.97 -8.65 -7.48
C GLU A 84 -2.84 -7.45 -8.41
N GLN A 85 -1.67 -7.28 -9.03
CA GLN A 85 -1.44 -6.21 -9.99
C GLN A 85 -2.29 -6.42 -11.25
N GLU A 86 -2.38 -7.65 -11.75
CA GLU A 86 -3.22 -7.95 -12.92
C GLU A 86 -4.71 -7.71 -12.67
N ILE A 87 -5.23 -8.09 -11.48
CA ILE A 87 -6.59 -7.75 -11.05
C ILE A 87 -6.75 -6.23 -11.02
N THR A 88 -5.84 -5.51 -10.35
CA THR A 88 -5.89 -4.04 -10.23
C THR A 88 -5.96 -3.38 -11.61
N GLU A 89 -5.11 -3.82 -12.55
CA GLU A 89 -5.09 -3.32 -13.92
C GLU A 89 -6.37 -3.69 -14.70
N TYR A 90 -6.86 -4.93 -14.57
CA TYR A 90 -8.06 -5.40 -15.28
C TYR A 90 -9.33 -4.67 -14.80
N LEU A 91 -9.42 -4.40 -13.50
CA LEU A 91 -10.53 -3.65 -12.90
C LEU A 91 -10.52 -2.17 -13.33
N GLY A 92 -9.43 -1.70 -13.94
CA GLY A 92 -9.27 -0.33 -14.41
C GLY A 92 -9.03 0.67 -13.27
N MET A 93 -8.51 0.19 -12.14
CA MET A 93 -8.16 1.03 -10.99
C MET A 93 -7.02 1.97 -11.36
N THR A 94 -7.10 3.22 -10.87
CA THR A 94 -6.10 4.25 -11.21
C THR A 94 -5.66 5.04 -9.99
N GLY A 95 -4.50 5.68 -10.10
CA GLY A 95 -3.96 6.51 -9.02
C GLY A 95 -3.48 5.65 -7.86
N HIS A 96 -4.19 5.70 -6.74
CA HIS A 96 -3.85 4.97 -5.50
C HIS A 96 -4.71 3.73 -5.28
N GLU A 97 -5.75 3.52 -6.09
CA GLU A 97 -6.68 2.41 -5.94
C GLU A 97 -6.00 1.08 -6.29
N ALA A 98 -6.22 0.05 -5.47
CA ALA A 98 -5.75 -1.30 -5.74
C ALA A 98 -6.72 -2.39 -5.26
N ALA A 99 -6.58 -3.58 -5.82
CA ALA A 99 -7.18 -4.79 -5.31
C ALA A 99 -6.21 -5.51 -4.36
N ASP A 100 -6.74 -6.09 -3.29
CA ASP A 100 -6.00 -6.96 -2.35
C ASP A 100 -6.46 -8.40 -2.57
N LEU A 101 -5.53 -9.34 -2.67
CA LEU A 101 -5.80 -10.78 -2.75
C LEU A 101 -4.95 -11.52 -1.72
N SER A 102 -5.59 -11.87 -0.60
CA SER A 102 -4.90 -12.49 0.53
C SER A 102 -5.16 -13.99 0.64
N ALA A 103 -4.12 -14.78 0.94
CA ALA A 103 -4.20 -16.20 1.30
C ALA A 103 -3.69 -16.48 2.72
N GLY A 104 -3.66 -17.75 3.14
CA GLY A 104 -3.24 -18.15 4.48
C GLY A 104 -4.26 -17.83 5.56
N LEU A 105 -5.50 -17.55 5.17
CA LEU A 105 -6.61 -17.28 6.08
C LEU A 105 -7.36 -18.57 6.36
N THR A 106 -7.67 -18.84 7.63
CA THR A 106 -8.37 -20.07 8.02
C THR A 106 -9.69 -19.77 8.69
N THR A 107 -10.65 -20.69 8.52
CA THR A 107 -11.90 -20.74 9.29
C THR A 107 -11.73 -21.42 10.64
N ASP A 108 -10.58 -22.05 10.91
CA ASP A 108 -10.29 -22.72 12.18
C ASP A 108 -10.02 -21.67 13.28
N GLU A 109 -10.94 -21.59 14.25
CA GLU A 109 -10.88 -20.67 15.38
C GLU A 109 -9.79 -21.03 16.41
N ASP A 110 -9.29 -22.28 16.39
CA ASP A 110 -8.26 -22.76 17.32
C ASP A 110 -6.83 -22.40 16.85
N VAL A 111 -6.67 -21.93 15.60
CA VAL A 111 -5.41 -21.43 15.07
C VAL A 111 -5.15 -20.01 15.59
N ALA A 112 -4.61 -19.94 16.80
CA ALA A 112 -4.15 -18.69 17.42
C ALA A 112 -2.86 -18.18 16.76
N GLY A 113 -3.00 -17.48 15.63
CA GLY A 113 -1.96 -16.69 14.95
C GLY A 113 -2.60 -15.48 14.28
N GLY A 114 -1.83 -14.42 13.99
CA GLY A 114 -2.32 -13.10 13.55
C GLY A 114 -3.24 -13.03 12.33
N TYR A 115 -3.53 -14.17 11.69
CA TYR A 115 -4.44 -14.36 10.57
C TYR A 115 -5.88 -14.75 10.98
N GLY A 116 -6.08 -15.27 12.20
CA GLY A 116 -7.39 -15.62 12.76
C GLY A 116 -8.13 -14.41 13.34
N THR A 117 -8.33 -13.31 12.61
CA THR A 117 -9.40 -13.37 11.61
C THR A 117 -9.42 -12.10 10.76
N ARG A 118 -8.40 -11.89 9.92
CA ARG A 118 -8.49 -10.85 8.87
C ARG A 118 -9.75 -11.06 8.01
N LEU A 119 -10.13 -12.33 7.81
CA LEU A 119 -11.42 -12.75 7.24
C LEU A 119 -12.62 -12.20 8.01
N SER A 120 -12.73 -12.44 9.32
CA SER A 120 -13.88 -11.94 10.10
C SER A 120 -13.93 -10.41 10.13
N VAL A 121 -12.77 -9.73 10.20
CA VAL A 121 -12.70 -8.27 10.16
C VAL A 121 -13.23 -7.75 8.83
N LEU A 122 -12.77 -8.29 7.69
CA LEU A 122 -13.21 -7.83 6.38
C LEU A 122 -14.67 -8.20 6.09
N VAL A 123 -15.16 -9.33 6.60
CA VAL A 123 -16.59 -9.68 6.55
C VAL A 123 -17.42 -8.71 7.41
N MET A 124 -17.06 -8.50 8.68
CA MET A 124 -17.80 -7.64 9.60
C MET A 124 -17.73 -6.15 9.23
N ALA A 125 -16.61 -5.71 8.66
CA ALA A 125 -16.43 -4.35 8.14
C ALA A 125 -17.17 -4.13 6.81
N GLY A 126 -17.69 -5.19 6.19
CA GLY A 126 -18.38 -5.12 4.91
C GLY A 126 -17.42 -4.79 3.76
N GLN A 127 -16.25 -5.40 3.73
CA GLN A 127 -15.21 -5.12 2.72
C GLN A 127 -14.89 -6.32 1.84
N LEU A 128 -15.25 -7.55 2.22
CA LEU A 128 -15.01 -8.74 1.39
C LEU A 128 -15.84 -8.69 0.10
N ASP A 129 -15.19 -8.80 -1.06
CA ASP A 129 -15.87 -8.77 -2.37
C ASP A 129 -15.97 -10.13 -3.04
N PHE A 130 -14.95 -10.97 -2.90
CA PHE A 130 -15.00 -12.34 -3.35
C PHE A 130 -14.10 -13.26 -2.52
N ALA A 131 -14.39 -14.55 -2.56
CA ALA A 131 -13.57 -15.55 -1.89
C ALA A 131 -13.43 -16.82 -2.75
N PHE A 132 -12.21 -17.30 -2.86
CA PHE A 132 -11.90 -18.68 -3.22
C PHE A 132 -11.84 -19.52 -1.95
N THR A 133 -12.56 -20.63 -1.91
CA THR A 133 -12.67 -21.40 -0.66
C THR A 133 -13.00 -22.88 -0.86
N ASP A 134 -12.87 -23.65 0.20
CA ASP A 134 -13.30 -25.03 0.31
C ASP A 134 -14.73 -25.13 0.89
N GLU A 135 -15.17 -26.36 1.20
CA GLU A 135 -16.49 -26.60 1.79
C GLU A 135 -16.67 -25.98 3.18
N GLU A 136 -15.59 -25.82 3.95
CA GLU A 136 -15.66 -25.23 5.29
C GLU A 136 -15.81 -23.72 5.23
N GLY A 137 -15.10 -23.05 4.33
CA GLY A 137 -15.31 -21.61 4.13
C GLY A 137 -16.64 -21.27 3.49
N VAL A 138 -17.22 -22.14 2.65
CA VAL A 138 -18.64 -21.99 2.23
C VAL A 138 -19.58 -21.98 3.45
N LYS A 139 -19.41 -22.91 4.40
CA LYS A 139 -20.23 -22.94 5.63
C LYS A 139 -20.00 -21.70 6.48
N TYR A 140 -18.75 -21.26 6.61
CA TYR A 140 -18.41 -20.03 7.32
C TYR A 140 -19.13 -18.82 6.72
N LEU A 141 -18.98 -18.58 5.42
CA LEU A 141 -19.62 -17.45 4.74
C LEU A 141 -21.16 -17.52 4.79
N THR A 142 -21.72 -18.73 4.76
CA THR A 142 -23.16 -18.96 4.97
C THR A 142 -23.60 -18.54 6.38
N ASN A 143 -22.83 -18.86 7.41
CA ASN A 143 -23.12 -18.47 8.80
C ASN A 143 -23.10 -16.94 8.99
N TYR A 144 -22.29 -16.22 8.21
CA TYR A 144 -22.27 -14.76 8.18
C TYR A 144 -23.34 -14.14 7.26
N GLY A 145 -24.18 -14.95 6.61
CA GLY A 145 -25.26 -14.49 5.74
C GLY A 145 -24.81 -13.94 4.39
N ILE A 146 -23.58 -14.22 3.98
CA ILE A 146 -23.02 -13.77 2.69
C ILE A 146 -23.60 -14.59 1.54
N ILE A 147 -23.65 -15.92 1.73
CA ILE A 147 -24.27 -16.83 0.79
C ILE A 147 -25.78 -16.82 1.01
N THR A 148 -26.51 -16.53 -0.06
CA THR A 148 -27.97 -16.43 -0.09
C THR A 148 -28.51 -17.17 -1.29
N GLU A 149 -29.83 -17.37 -1.40
CA GLU A 149 -30.44 -18.06 -2.56
C GLU A 149 -30.04 -17.44 -3.90
N ASP A 150 -29.84 -16.11 -3.94
CA ASP A 150 -29.43 -15.36 -5.13
C ASP A 150 -27.90 -15.28 -5.33
N ASN A 151 -27.13 -15.78 -4.35
CA ASN A 151 -25.67 -15.70 -4.33
C ASN A 151 -25.06 -17.03 -3.88
N GLN A 152 -25.15 -18.02 -4.75
CA GLN A 152 -24.67 -19.37 -4.48
C GLN A 152 -23.18 -19.51 -4.86
N PRO A 153 -22.42 -20.34 -4.13
CA PRO A 153 -21.05 -20.68 -4.52
C PRO A 153 -21.00 -21.31 -5.92
N ILE A 154 -20.00 -20.92 -6.68
CA ILE A 154 -19.71 -21.46 -8.01
C ILE A 154 -18.63 -22.52 -7.85
N ASP A 155 -18.91 -23.75 -8.29
CA ASP A 155 -17.90 -24.82 -8.33
C ASP A 155 -16.89 -24.52 -9.43
N ILE A 156 -15.64 -24.36 -9.03
CA ILE A 156 -14.47 -24.08 -9.88
C ILE A 156 -13.47 -25.24 -9.86
N SER A 157 -13.82 -26.41 -9.32
CA SER A 157 -12.87 -27.53 -9.13
C SER A 157 -12.13 -27.98 -10.40
N ASP A 158 -12.78 -27.87 -11.57
CA ASP A 158 -12.23 -28.22 -12.88
C ASP A 158 -11.92 -26.97 -13.74
N SER A 159 -11.79 -25.81 -13.11
CA SER A 159 -11.63 -24.52 -13.79
C SER A 159 -10.16 -24.16 -14.06
N PRO A 160 -9.85 -23.49 -15.19
CA PRO A 160 -8.54 -22.85 -15.39
C PRO A 160 -8.23 -21.74 -14.35
N ILE A 161 -9.23 -21.27 -13.60
CA ILE A 161 -9.08 -20.31 -12.50
C ILE A 161 -8.08 -20.84 -11.45
N HIS A 162 -8.06 -22.14 -11.17
CA HIS A 162 -7.07 -22.74 -10.25
C HIS A 162 -5.64 -22.47 -10.68
N GLU A 163 -5.32 -22.78 -11.93
CA GLU A 163 -3.97 -22.58 -12.46
C GLU A 163 -3.62 -21.09 -12.52
N TYR A 164 -4.55 -20.25 -12.98
CA TYR A 164 -4.34 -18.82 -13.12
C TYR A 164 -4.03 -18.13 -11.78
N PHE A 165 -4.81 -18.43 -10.73
CA PHE A 165 -4.60 -17.86 -9.40
C PHE A 165 -3.61 -18.64 -8.54
N GLY A 166 -3.16 -19.82 -8.97
CA GLY A 166 -2.32 -20.71 -8.19
C GLY A 166 -3.00 -21.19 -6.92
N LEU A 167 -4.27 -21.60 -7.03
CA LEU A 167 -5.08 -22.07 -5.90
C LEU A 167 -4.69 -23.51 -5.52
N ASP A 168 -4.75 -23.79 -4.22
CA ASP A 168 -4.51 -25.14 -3.70
C ASP A 168 -5.65 -26.11 -4.10
N ASP A 169 -5.34 -27.40 -4.22
CA ASP A 169 -6.28 -28.45 -4.69
C ASP A 169 -7.56 -28.59 -3.84
N ASN A 170 -7.53 -28.16 -2.58
CA ASN A 170 -8.70 -28.23 -1.69
C ASN A 170 -9.70 -27.09 -1.91
N ILE A 171 -9.27 -26.00 -2.55
CA ILE A 171 -10.13 -24.89 -2.93
C ILE A 171 -11.02 -25.36 -4.08
N LYS A 172 -12.34 -25.16 -3.96
CA LYS A 172 -13.31 -25.67 -4.94
C LYS A 172 -14.36 -24.66 -5.34
N TYR A 173 -14.55 -23.62 -4.54
CA TYR A 173 -15.65 -22.70 -4.72
C TYR A 173 -15.16 -21.27 -4.87
N LEU A 174 -15.79 -20.55 -5.78
CA LEU A 174 -15.76 -19.10 -5.87
C LEU A 174 -17.08 -18.56 -5.30
N VAL A 175 -16.99 -17.59 -4.41
CA VAL A 175 -18.13 -16.91 -3.79
C VAL A 175 -18.00 -15.41 -4.03
N TRP A 176 -19.05 -14.79 -4.56
CA TRP A 176 -19.13 -13.34 -4.73
C TRP A 176 -19.76 -12.70 -3.49
N ALA A 177 -18.99 -12.08 -2.62
CA ALA A 177 -19.53 -11.46 -1.41
C ALA A 177 -20.05 -10.04 -1.66
N GLY A 178 -19.36 -9.26 -2.50
CA GLY A 178 -19.75 -7.92 -2.93
C GLY A 178 -20.00 -6.91 -1.79
N LEU A 179 -19.37 -7.09 -0.63
CA LEU A 179 -19.71 -6.32 0.57
C LEU A 179 -19.20 -4.87 0.49
N SER A 180 -18.10 -4.60 -0.23
CA SER A 180 -17.57 -3.23 -0.37
C SER A 180 -18.55 -2.25 -1.02
N GLY A 181 -19.55 -2.79 -1.75
CA GLY A 181 -20.52 -2.02 -2.52
C GLY A 181 -19.97 -1.51 -3.86
N ASN A 182 -18.73 -1.82 -4.22
CA ASN A 182 -18.13 -1.39 -5.48
C ASN A 182 -18.54 -2.28 -6.66
N ARG A 183 -19.78 -2.07 -7.14
CA ARG A 183 -20.37 -2.87 -8.23
C ARG A 183 -19.56 -2.86 -9.51
N GLN A 184 -18.93 -1.74 -9.85
CA GLN A 184 -18.12 -1.64 -11.06
C GLN A 184 -16.94 -2.61 -11.01
N TYR A 185 -16.24 -2.69 -9.88
CA TYR A 185 -15.13 -3.62 -9.70
C TYR A 185 -15.59 -5.07 -9.62
N LEU A 186 -16.73 -5.32 -8.95
CA LEU A 186 -17.32 -6.65 -8.92
C LEU A 186 -17.67 -7.15 -10.33
N ASP A 187 -18.36 -6.33 -11.13
CA ASP A 187 -18.74 -6.67 -12.51
C ASP A 187 -17.50 -6.91 -13.39
N SER A 188 -16.47 -6.06 -13.25
CA SER A 188 -15.18 -6.25 -13.95
C SER A 188 -14.48 -7.53 -13.52
N MET A 189 -14.49 -7.87 -12.23
CA MET A 189 -13.88 -9.10 -11.73
C MET A 189 -14.63 -10.34 -12.21
N MET A 190 -15.96 -10.30 -12.26
CA MET A 190 -16.77 -11.37 -12.85
C MET A 190 -16.42 -11.55 -14.34
N GLN A 191 -16.26 -10.45 -15.09
CA GLN A 191 -15.83 -10.51 -16.49
C GLN A 191 -14.42 -11.09 -16.65
N MET A 192 -13.52 -10.81 -15.70
CA MET A 192 -12.17 -11.39 -15.66
C MET A 192 -12.24 -12.92 -15.50
N MET A 193 -13.08 -13.41 -14.59
CA MET A 193 -13.28 -14.86 -14.40
C MET A 193 -13.80 -15.52 -15.67
N ASP A 194 -14.78 -14.91 -16.35
CA ASP A 194 -15.30 -15.41 -17.63
C ASP A 194 -14.23 -15.41 -18.74
N ASP A 195 -13.33 -14.42 -18.74
CA ASP A 195 -12.25 -14.33 -19.70
C ASP A 195 -11.14 -15.38 -19.45
N ILE A 196 -10.88 -15.73 -18.19
CA ILE A 196 -10.00 -16.85 -17.81
C ILE A 196 -10.65 -18.17 -18.22
N GLU A 197 -11.93 -18.39 -17.89
CA GLU A 197 -12.70 -19.58 -18.25
C GLU A 197 -12.74 -19.81 -19.77
N SER A 198 -12.92 -18.73 -20.54
CA SER A 198 -12.92 -18.80 -22.00
C SER A 198 -11.52 -18.87 -22.63
N GLY A 199 -10.46 -18.80 -21.81
CA GLY A 199 -9.06 -18.87 -22.25
C GLY A 199 -8.56 -17.64 -23.01
N LYS A 200 -9.26 -16.50 -22.90
CA LYS A 200 -8.79 -15.20 -23.43
C LYS A 200 -7.62 -14.65 -22.62
N ILE A 201 -7.61 -14.96 -21.32
CA ILE A 201 -6.53 -14.68 -20.37
C ILE A 201 -5.94 -16.03 -19.95
N LYS A 202 -4.62 -16.09 -19.79
CA LYS A 202 -3.86 -17.29 -19.42
C LYS A 202 -2.83 -16.97 -18.37
#